data_AF-A0A9Q3WRG5-F1
#
_entry.id   AF-A0A9Q3WRG5-F1
#
_cell.length_a   1.000
_cell.length_b   1.000
_cell.length_c   1.000
_cell.angle_alpha   90.00
_cell.angle_beta   90.00
_cell.angle_gamma   90.00
#
_symmetry.space_group_name_H-M   'P 1'
#
loop_
_entity.id
_entity.type
_entity.pdbx_description
1 polymer ?
#
loop_
_entity_poly.entity_id
_entity_poly.type
_entity_poly.pdbx_seq_one_letter_code
_entity_poly.pdbx_strand_id
1 'polypeptide(L)'
;MANSSWKLPDRLAYVVSHSYPYSSNGYAVRTHEVARALGQLGHDVVVINRPGRPWDIDGFSRRRRISPEQVIDGVRYVFLPMPAGVGRGFRDRMRGAERGLMEAFGIFRPAAVMAASNWQTGEPAQNAARRWGVPFFYEQRGFWELSRAVCEPGYERTEDYERDRRNELRVAQRAEAVFTLNAAMRDEMVRQGVPGDRIELVPNGVSALTVQSRGAAGEVTREGIGCGARHLLGYFGSLSAYEGSEDLIRLLARLRQDGVDVAMMIVGSGAAKGLIGTGRQTGVETRITALARSLGVADHLHLVPRVPQQRMAAYYALADAMIMPRRSHAVTELVAPLKPYSAASHGLPVFMSDIAPLAEIAGDIHAVLFPEGDIETLAGQVKRMLETGAHPARTQPLAAELLWSRRVAPISRHLQRVARSVPALPLAPETGDRDLAGGVPGFDLASVPQAALRDMVLAGPIAAIGPCAHLAGRELRRLTRNTLLAELATGPVGHFIIDWRGLQEAPGEWDGLWSMQNMRLNRQIMDACRIAVARGWRLQVTGPVRRGQAPLYRTVSAVFEEVLPEGRADIREAAQ
;
A
#
# COMPACT_ATOMS: atom_id res chain seq x y z
N MET A 1 -25.36 18.22 -3.12
CA MET A 1 -25.89 17.36 -2.05
C MET A 1 -24.89 16.24 -1.81
N ALA A 2 -24.64 15.89 -0.54
CA ALA A 2 -23.53 15.05 -0.10
C ALA A 2 -23.47 13.70 -0.85
N ASN A 3 -22.26 13.34 -1.28
CA ASN A 3 -21.93 12.06 -1.90
C ASN A 3 -22.32 10.93 -0.93
N SER A 4 -23.53 10.38 -1.05
CA SER A 4 -24.08 9.37 -0.13
C SER A 4 -23.52 7.98 -0.46
N SER A 5 -22.20 7.88 -0.55
CA SER A 5 -21.54 6.59 -0.55
C SER A 5 -21.46 6.13 0.90
N TRP A 6 -22.31 5.17 1.27
CA TRP A 6 -22.18 4.49 2.56
C TRP A 6 -20.78 3.90 2.70
N LYS A 7 -20.29 3.84 3.93
CA LYS A 7 -18.92 3.45 4.29
C LYS A 7 -18.99 2.31 5.29
N LEU A 8 -17.97 1.47 5.30
CA LEU A 8 -17.85 0.41 6.30
C LEU A 8 -17.08 0.95 7.51
N PRO A 9 -17.72 1.07 8.68
CA PRO A 9 -17.17 1.80 9.84
C PRO A 9 -15.74 1.39 10.23
N ASP A 10 -15.45 0.09 10.23
CA ASP A 10 -14.15 -0.45 10.66
C ASP A 10 -13.13 -0.60 9.52
N ARG A 11 -13.48 -0.15 8.29
CA ARG A 11 -12.64 -0.38 7.12
C ARG A 11 -11.64 0.74 6.87
N LEU A 12 -10.37 0.37 6.87
CA LEU A 12 -9.23 1.20 6.51
C LEU A 12 -8.73 0.85 5.10
N ALA A 13 -8.64 1.84 4.22
CA ALA A 13 -7.81 1.75 3.02
C ALA A 13 -6.37 2.19 3.37
N TYR A 14 -5.45 1.23 3.43
CA TYR A 14 -4.04 1.49 3.70
C TYR A 14 -3.23 1.55 2.40
N VAL A 15 -2.97 2.77 1.91
CA VAL A 15 -2.35 3.02 0.61
C VAL A 15 -0.81 3.02 0.70
N VAL A 16 -0.16 2.17 -0.08
CA VAL A 16 1.29 1.90 0.07
C VAL A 16 2.04 1.87 -1.27
N SER A 17 3.35 2.12 -1.23
CA SER A 17 4.24 1.96 -2.40
C SER A 17 4.87 0.56 -2.52
N HIS A 18 5.06 -0.12 -1.40
CA HIS A 18 5.72 -1.43 -1.33
C HIS A 18 4.91 -2.34 -0.40
N SER A 19 4.66 -3.55 -0.89
CA SER A 19 3.95 -4.60 -0.16
C SER A 19 4.37 -5.98 -0.63
N TYR A 20 3.98 -7.00 0.11
CA TYR A 20 3.99 -8.38 -0.39
C TYR A 20 3.01 -8.56 -1.56
N PRO A 21 3.23 -9.58 -2.42
CA PRO A 21 4.41 -10.46 -2.45
C PRO A 21 5.58 -9.89 -3.27
N TYR A 22 5.42 -8.71 -3.88
CA TYR A 22 6.36 -8.22 -4.90
C TYR A 22 7.58 -7.49 -4.35
N SER A 23 7.50 -6.97 -3.12
CA SER A 23 8.63 -6.35 -2.42
C SER A 23 8.80 -6.98 -1.05
N SER A 24 10.05 -7.18 -0.59
CA SER A 24 10.34 -7.66 0.78
C SER A 24 11.30 -6.74 1.56
N ASN A 25 11.41 -5.48 1.16
CA ASN A 25 12.18 -4.49 1.91
C ASN A 25 11.47 -4.12 3.24
N GLY A 26 12.12 -3.32 4.08
CA GLY A 26 11.56 -2.89 5.38
C GLY A 26 10.20 -2.19 5.27
N TYR A 27 9.93 -1.46 4.18
CA TYR A 27 8.62 -0.85 3.92
C TYR A 27 7.54 -1.92 3.72
N ALA A 28 7.82 -2.96 2.94
CA ALA A 28 6.86 -4.03 2.69
C ALA A 28 6.60 -4.90 3.93
N VAL A 29 7.65 -5.24 4.68
CA VAL A 29 7.53 -5.98 5.95
C VAL A 29 6.69 -5.17 6.93
N ARG A 30 6.98 -3.87 7.11
CA ARG A 30 6.19 -3.00 7.99
C ARG A 30 4.75 -2.86 7.54
N THR A 31 4.49 -2.66 6.25
CA THR A 31 3.12 -2.63 5.70
C THR A 31 2.34 -3.88 6.13
N HIS A 32 2.95 -5.06 5.98
CA HIS A 32 2.31 -6.33 6.32
C HIS A 32 2.03 -6.43 7.82
N GLU A 33 3.03 -6.15 8.66
CA GLU A 33 2.91 -6.28 10.10
C GLU A 33 1.91 -5.28 10.71
N VAL A 34 1.91 -4.03 10.25
CA VAL A 34 0.92 -3.03 10.67
C VAL A 34 -0.50 -3.47 10.27
N ALA A 35 -0.70 -3.89 9.02
CA ALA A 35 -2.01 -4.32 8.54
C ALA A 35 -2.50 -5.55 9.30
N ARG A 36 -1.63 -6.55 9.53
CA ARG A 36 -1.98 -7.76 10.27
C ARG A 36 -2.31 -7.46 11.73
N ALA A 37 -1.53 -6.62 12.40
CA ALA A 37 -1.76 -6.25 13.79
C ALA A 37 -3.06 -5.45 13.96
N LEU A 38 -3.39 -4.56 13.03
CA LEU A 38 -4.68 -3.88 13.01
C LEU A 38 -5.84 -4.85 12.80
N GLY A 39 -5.68 -5.84 11.91
CA GLY A 39 -6.65 -6.93 11.73
C GLY A 39 -6.88 -7.75 13.01
N GLN A 40 -5.82 -8.07 13.75
CA GLN A 40 -5.92 -8.75 15.05
C GLN A 40 -6.64 -7.91 16.12
N LEU A 41 -6.66 -6.58 15.96
CA LEU A 41 -7.40 -5.66 16.83
C LEU A 41 -8.84 -5.40 16.34
N GLY A 42 -9.31 -6.12 15.31
CA GLY A 42 -10.67 -6.06 14.81
C GLY A 42 -10.91 -5.06 13.66
N HIS A 43 -9.88 -4.41 13.12
CA HIS A 43 -10.02 -3.50 11.99
C HIS A 43 -10.03 -4.25 10.65
N ASP A 44 -10.87 -3.83 9.71
CA ASP A 44 -10.88 -4.36 8.35
C ASP A 44 -9.89 -3.58 7.47
N VAL A 45 -8.68 -4.10 7.31
CA VAL A 45 -7.61 -3.41 6.57
C VAL A 45 -7.50 -3.93 5.14
N VAL A 46 -7.72 -3.03 4.19
CA VAL A 46 -7.45 -3.28 2.76
C VAL A 46 -6.18 -2.54 2.38
N VAL A 47 -5.10 -3.28 2.11
CA VAL A 47 -3.83 -2.70 1.67
C VAL A 47 -3.90 -2.44 0.16
N ILE A 48 -3.92 -1.17 -0.24
CA ILE A 48 -4.03 -0.77 -1.64
C ILE A 48 -2.67 -0.27 -2.13
N ASN A 49 -2.07 -0.97 -3.07
CA ASN A 49 -0.86 -0.46 -3.72
C ASN A 49 -1.21 0.76 -4.57
N ARG A 50 -0.39 1.81 -4.48
CA ARG A 50 -0.61 3.00 -5.32
C ARG A 50 -0.68 2.58 -6.80
N PRO A 51 -1.59 3.17 -7.60
CA PRO A 51 -1.71 2.79 -8.99
C PRO A 51 -0.38 2.79 -9.74
N GLY A 52 -0.18 1.75 -10.55
CA GLY A 52 1.06 1.46 -11.27
C GLY A 52 2.06 0.56 -10.51
N ARG A 53 1.92 0.35 -9.20
CA ARG A 53 2.71 -0.67 -8.47
C ARG A 53 2.06 -2.06 -8.57
N PRO A 54 2.82 -3.14 -8.81
CA PRO A 54 4.28 -3.24 -8.89
C PRO A 54 4.90 -2.98 -10.28
N TRP A 55 4.10 -2.73 -11.32
CA TRP A 55 4.57 -2.61 -12.72
C TRP A 55 5.63 -1.54 -12.98
N ASP A 56 5.72 -0.51 -12.13
CA ASP A 56 6.72 0.54 -12.22
C ASP A 56 7.92 0.34 -11.26
N ILE A 57 8.02 -0.82 -10.60
CA ILE A 57 9.25 -1.25 -9.92
C ILE A 57 10.27 -1.60 -11.01
N ASP A 58 11.48 -1.05 -10.90
CA ASP A 58 12.55 -1.36 -11.82
C ASP A 58 12.91 -2.85 -11.76
N GLY A 59 13.10 -3.49 -12.91
CA GLY A 59 13.26 -4.93 -13.03
C GLY A 59 11.98 -5.76 -12.97
N PHE A 60 10.80 -5.17 -12.69
CA PHE A 60 9.53 -5.90 -12.76
C PHE A 60 9.01 -5.96 -14.20
N SER A 61 8.57 -7.13 -14.64
CA SER A 61 8.01 -7.29 -15.99
C SER A 61 6.66 -6.58 -16.11
N ARG A 62 6.61 -5.51 -16.91
CA ARG A 62 5.37 -4.77 -17.21
C ARG A 62 4.30 -5.64 -17.90
N ARG A 63 4.70 -6.75 -18.53
CA ARG A 63 3.79 -7.69 -19.21
C ARG A 63 3.25 -8.76 -18.27
N ARG A 64 3.80 -8.89 -17.06
CA ARG A 64 3.34 -9.87 -16.09
C ARG A 64 1.93 -9.53 -15.66
N ARG A 65 1.00 -10.45 -15.90
CA ARG A 65 -0.34 -10.41 -15.31
C ARG A 65 -0.23 -10.79 -13.83
N ILE A 66 -0.88 -10.02 -12.98
CA ILE A 66 -0.99 -10.30 -11.56
C ILE A 66 -2.46 -10.31 -11.18
N SER A 67 -2.81 -11.09 -10.15
CA SER A 67 -4.16 -11.02 -9.58
C SER A 67 -4.37 -9.62 -9.00
N PRO A 68 -5.49 -8.94 -9.33
CA PRO A 68 -5.82 -7.63 -8.78
C PRO A 68 -5.97 -7.65 -7.25
N GLU A 69 -6.33 -8.80 -6.69
CA GLU A 69 -6.46 -9.02 -5.25
C GLU A 69 -5.70 -10.29 -4.82
N GLN A 70 -5.02 -10.22 -3.67
CA GLN A 70 -4.33 -11.36 -3.04
C GLN A 70 -4.47 -11.28 -1.53
N VAL A 71 -4.57 -12.43 -0.87
CA VAL A 71 -4.58 -12.53 0.60
C VAL A 71 -3.32 -13.27 1.06
N ILE A 72 -2.57 -12.67 1.98
CA ILE A 72 -1.34 -13.24 2.55
C ILE A 72 -1.41 -13.06 4.06
N ASP A 73 -1.34 -14.15 4.82
CA ASP A 73 -1.46 -14.18 6.28
C ASP A 73 -2.66 -13.38 6.83
N GLY A 74 -3.80 -13.49 6.15
CA GLY A 74 -5.04 -12.77 6.48
C GLY A 74 -5.08 -11.31 6.03
N VAL A 75 -3.99 -10.76 5.48
CA VAL A 75 -3.94 -9.38 4.97
C VAL A 75 -4.36 -9.34 3.49
N ARG A 76 -5.37 -8.52 3.18
CA ARG A 76 -5.87 -8.30 1.82
C ARG A 76 -5.06 -7.23 1.10
N TYR A 77 -4.48 -7.58 -0.04
CA TYR A 77 -3.72 -6.71 -0.93
C TYR A 77 -4.45 -6.46 -2.23
N VAL A 78 -4.50 -5.21 -2.66
CA VAL A 78 -5.09 -4.76 -3.92
C VAL A 78 -4.00 -4.12 -4.78
N PHE A 79 -3.96 -4.48 -6.06
CA PHE A 79 -3.02 -3.97 -7.04
C PHE A 79 -3.76 -3.29 -8.18
N LEU A 80 -3.51 -2.00 -8.35
CA LEU A 80 -4.18 -1.18 -9.35
C LEU A 80 -3.22 -0.88 -10.51
N PRO A 81 -3.54 -1.24 -11.76
CA PRO A 81 -2.77 -0.74 -12.89
C PRO A 81 -2.90 0.79 -12.98
N MET A 82 -1.95 1.44 -13.65
CA MET A 82 -2.11 2.85 -13.97
C MET A 82 -3.28 3.00 -14.98
N PRO A 83 -4.25 3.92 -14.78
CA PRO A 83 -5.35 4.09 -15.71
C PRO A 83 -4.90 4.37 -17.15
N ALA A 84 -5.62 3.83 -18.12
CA ALA A 84 -5.33 4.02 -19.54
C ALA A 84 -5.41 5.51 -19.95
N GLY A 85 -4.57 5.93 -20.91
CA GLY A 85 -4.55 7.30 -21.43
C GLY A 85 -3.90 8.34 -20.51
N VAL A 86 -3.35 7.95 -19.35
CA VAL A 86 -2.50 8.81 -18.54
C VAL A 86 -1.23 9.17 -19.33
N GLY A 87 -1.00 10.47 -19.54
CA GLY A 87 0.17 10.98 -20.26
C GLY A 87 1.51 10.59 -19.61
N ARG A 88 2.62 10.79 -20.33
CA ARG A 88 3.98 10.51 -19.81
C ARG A 88 4.40 11.46 -18.67
N GLY A 89 3.67 12.56 -18.48
CA GLY A 89 3.98 13.60 -17.51
C GLY A 89 3.80 13.13 -16.06
N PHE A 90 4.66 13.62 -15.16
CA PHE A 90 4.58 13.32 -13.73
C PHE A 90 3.21 13.71 -13.13
N ARG A 91 2.70 14.91 -13.45
CA ARG A 91 1.40 15.40 -12.94
C ARG A 91 0.23 14.54 -13.40
N ASP A 92 0.25 14.06 -14.64
CA ASP A 92 -0.81 13.19 -15.16
C ASP A 92 -0.84 11.86 -14.42
N ARG A 93 0.34 11.30 -14.11
CA ARG A 93 0.46 10.07 -13.29
C ARG A 93 -0.09 10.25 -11.89
N MET A 94 0.16 11.39 -11.23
CA MET A 94 -0.41 11.68 -9.91
C MET A 94 -1.94 11.78 -9.95
N ARG A 95 -2.50 12.47 -10.96
CA ARG A 95 -3.96 12.56 -11.16
C ARG A 95 -4.58 11.21 -11.54
N GLY A 96 -3.87 10.41 -12.34
CA GLY A 96 -4.27 9.04 -12.68
C GLY A 96 -4.32 8.15 -11.44
N ALA A 97 -3.32 8.25 -10.57
CA ALA A 97 -3.29 7.54 -9.31
C ALA A 97 -4.46 7.95 -8.39
N GLU A 98 -4.77 9.24 -8.29
CA GLU A 98 -5.93 9.73 -7.53
C GLU A 98 -7.25 9.15 -8.07
N ARG A 99 -7.44 9.12 -9.40
CA ARG A 99 -8.64 8.52 -10.02
C ARG A 99 -8.76 7.03 -9.73
N GLY A 100 -7.68 6.27 -9.90
CA GLY A 100 -7.68 4.83 -9.60
C GLY A 100 -7.98 4.54 -8.12
N LEU A 101 -7.48 5.37 -7.20
CA LEU A 101 -7.81 5.25 -5.78
C LEU A 101 -9.29 5.59 -5.50
N MET A 102 -9.84 6.60 -6.16
CA MET A 102 -11.28 6.93 -6.05
C MET A 102 -12.17 5.78 -6.51
N GLU A 103 -11.83 5.14 -7.63
CA GLU A 103 -12.53 3.94 -8.13
C GLU A 103 -12.46 2.81 -7.11
N ALA A 104 -11.26 2.55 -6.55
CA ALA A 104 -11.08 1.56 -5.49
C ALA A 104 -11.90 1.90 -4.24
N PHE A 105 -11.98 3.16 -3.82
CA PHE A 105 -12.79 3.56 -2.67
C PHE A 105 -14.30 3.37 -2.92
N GLY A 106 -14.75 3.54 -4.17
CA GLY A 106 -16.11 3.20 -4.58
C GLY A 106 -16.44 1.70 -4.48
N ILE A 107 -15.44 0.83 -4.56
CA ILE A 107 -15.59 -0.63 -4.41
C ILE A 107 -15.46 -1.03 -2.94
N PHE A 108 -14.35 -0.64 -2.31
CA PHE A 108 -14.02 -1.11 -0.96
C PHE A 108 -14.71 -0.32 0.13
N ARG A 109 -15.26 0.86 -0.13
CA ARG A 109 -16.05 1.67 0.82
C ARG A 109 -15.33 1.93 2.17
N PRO A 110 -14.07 2.39 2.18
CA PRO A 110 -13.37 2.65 3.42
C PRO A 110 -14.03 3.79 4.21
N ALA A 111 -14.01 3.70 5.54
CA ALA A 111 -14.37 4.79 6.45
C ALA A 111 -13.18 5.71 6.76
N ALA A 112 -11.94 5.23 6.59
CA ALA A 112 -10.72 6.00 6.72
C ALA A 112 -9.68 5.62 5.66
N VAL A 113 -8.78 6.55 5.34
CA VAL A 113 -7.64 6.30 4.46
C VAL A 113 -6.37 6.61 5.22
N MET A 114 -5.41 5.68 5.20
CA MET A 114 -4.05 5.92 5.66
C MET A 114 -3.09 5.72 4.50
N ALA A 115 -2.15 6.63 4.27
CA ALA A 115 -1.09 6.41 3.30
C ALA A 115 0.27 6.38 3.98
N ALA A 116 1.15 5.52 3.48
CA ALA A 116 2.54 5.48 3.95
C ALA A 116 3.48 6.24 3.02
N SER A 117 4.61 6.73 3.55
CA SER A 117 5.63 7.44 2.76
C SER A 117 5.94 6.75 1.43
N ASN A 118 6.15 7.50 0.34
CA ASN A 118 6.36 8.95 0.28
C ASN A 118 5.15 9.74 -0.26
N TRP A 119 5.33 11.03 -0.51
CA TRP A 119 4.32 11.97 -1.01
C TRP A 119 3.72 11.56 -2.35
N GLN A 120 4.45 10.81 -3.18
CA GLN A 120 3.93 10.28 -4.44
C GLN A 120 2.84 9.22 -4.22
N THR A 121 2.87 8.55 -3.06
CA THR A 121 1.79 7.69 -2.56
C THR A 121 0.75 8.51 -1.78
N GLY A 122 1.23 9.41 -0.93
CA GLY A 122 0.42 10.16 0.03
C GLY A 122 -0.50 11.20 -0.60
N GLU A 123 -0.01 12.02 -1.53
CA GLU A 123 -0.80 13.11 -2.12
C GLU A 123 -2.02 12.61 -2.91
N PRO A 124 -1.92 11.59 -3.80
CA PRO A 124 -3.10 11.05 -4.49
C PRO A 124 -4.10 10.43 -3.51
N ALA A 125 -3.61 9.73 -2.47
CA ALA A 125 -4.45 9.13 -1.45
C ALA A 125 -5.16 10.18 -0.59
N GLN A 126 -4.47 11.25 -0.20
CA GLN A 126 -5.03 12.38 0.54
C GLN A 126 -6.10 13.10 -0.27
N ASN A 127 -5.85 13.35 -1.56
CA ASN A 127 -6.81 13.98 -2.45
C ASN A 127 -8.05 13.08 -2.66
N ALA A 128 -7.85 11.77 -2.85
CA ALA A 128 -8.94 10.82 -2.98
C ALA A 128 -9.76 10.71 -1.67
N ALA A 129 -9.11 10.63 -0.51
CA ALA A 129 -9.77 10.60 0.79
C ALA A 129 -10.66 11.83 1.01
N ARG A 130 -10.15 13.02 0.67
CA ARG A 130 -10.90 14.28 0.74
C ARG A 130 -12.14 14.26 -0.16
N ARG A 131 -12.02 13.76 -1.39
CA ARG A 131 -13.17 13.64 -2.32
C ARG A 131 -14.17 12.56 -1.90
N TRP A 132 -13.69 11.48 -1.29
CA TRP A 132 -14.50 10.43 -0.70
C TRP A 132 -15.17 10.88 0.62
N GLY A 133 -14.69 11.97 1.21
CA GLY A 133 -15.25 12.56 2.44
C GLY A 133 -14.92 11.71 3.67
N VAL A 134 -13.69 11.21 3.76
CA VAL A 134 -13.19 10.43 4.91
C VAL A 134 -11.91 11.03 5.48
N PRO A 135 -11.63 10.81 6.78
CA PRO A 135 -10.37 11.22 7.39
C PRO A 135 -9.18 10.58 6.70
N PHE A 136 -8.09 11.35 6.65
CA PHE A 136 -6.82 10.94 6.07
C PHE A 136 -5.72 10.95 7.15
N PHE A 137 -5.08 9.81 7.32
CA PHE A 137 -3.92 9.63 8.18
C PHE A 137 -2.66 9.42 7.35
N TYR A 138 -1.51 9.81 7.89
CA TYR A 138 -0.24 9.65 7.20
C TYR A 138 0.80 8.93 8.05
N GLU A 139 1.40 7.88 7.49
CA GLU A 139 2.49 7.16 8.15
C GLU A 139 3.84 7.59 7.55
N GLN A 140 4.51 8.51 8.24
CA GLN A 140 5.86 8.95 7.91
C GLN A 140 6.88 7.93 8.41
N ARG A 141 7.28 7.00 7.54
CA ARG A 141 8.17 5.87 7.87
C ARG A 141 9.56 5.93 7.21
N GLY A 142 9.88 7.06 6.59
CA GLY A 142 11.24 7.38 6.14
C GLY A 142 11.28 8.63 5.26
N PHE A 143 12.46 9.27 5.21
CA PHE A 143 12.73 10.44 4.38
C PHE A 143 13.41 10.00 3.08
N TRP A 144 12.65 9.97 1.99
CA TRP A 144 13.11 9.43 0.71
C TRP A 144 14.13 10.34 0.03
N GLU A 145 13.97 11.66 0.21
CA GLU A 145 14.90 12.69 -0.23
C GLU A 145 16.27 12.50 0.43
N LEU A 146 16.31 12.21 1.74
CA LEU A 146 17.56 11.94 2.45
C LEU A 146 18.16 10.59 2.03
N SER A 147 17.31 9.57 1.87
CA SER A 147 17.74 8.25 1.36
C SER A 147 18.41 8.36 -0.02
N ARG A 148 17.83 9.21 -0.90
CA ARG A 148 18.34 9.45 -2.25
C ARG A 148 19.62 10.28 -2.22
N ALA A 149 19.71 11.30 -1.39
CA ALA A 149 20.91 12.13 -1.25
C ALA A 149 22.17 11.31 -0.89
N VAL A 150 22.03 10.27 -0.07
CA VAL A 150 23.16 9.38 0.26
C VAL A 150 23.57 8.50 -0.93
N CYS A 151 22.61 8.08 -1.76
CA CYS A 151 22.88 7.22 -2.92
C CYS A 151 23.30 8.00 -4.18
N GLU A 152 22.91 9.27 -4.28
CA GLU A 152 23.14 10.17 -5.42
C GLU A 152 23.81 11.45 -4.92
N PRO A 153 25.16 11.47 -4.77
CA PRO A 153 25.87 12.65 -4.28
C PRO A 153 25.56 13.90 -5.10
N GLY A 154 25.22 15.01 -4.44
CA GLY A 154 24.84 16.26 -5.08
C GLY A 154 23.33 16.46 -5.22
N TYR A 155 22.52 15.40 -5.06
CA TYR A 155 21.06 15.51 -5.10
C TYR A 155 20.52 16.46 -4.01
N GLU A 156 21.14 16.48 -2.83
CA GLU A 156 20.79 17.37 -1.71
C GLU A 156 20.89 18.87 -2.04
N ARG A 157 21.60 19.23 -3.12
CA ARG A 157 21.75 20.62 -3.60
C ARG A 157 20.81 20.97 -4.75
N THR A 158 19.87 20.09 -5.09
CA THR A 158 18.98 20.27 -6.25
C THR A 158 17.61 20.82 -5.86
N GLU A 159 16.94 21.49 -6.80
CA GLU A 159 15.53 21.89 -6.64
C GLU A 159 14.59 20.70 -6.47
N ASP A 160 14.97 19.54 -7.03
CA ASP A 160 14.23 18.29 -6.92
C ASP A 160 14.19 17.80 -5.47
N TYR A 161 15.30 17.88 -4.74
CA TYR A 161 15.37 17.56 -3.31
C TYR A 161 14.43 18.45 -2.50
N GLU A 162 14.51 19.78 -2.69
CA GLU A 162 13.62 20.72 -1.99
C GLU A 162 12.15 20.55 -2.39
N ARG A 163 11.87 20.14 -3.62
CA ARG A 163 10.50 19.81 -4.04
C ARG A 163 10.00 18.56 -3.33
N ASP A 164 10.78 17.48 -3.30
CA ASP A 164 10.40 16.22 -2.66
C ASP A 164 10.17 16.42 -1.15
N ARG A 165 11.09 17.13 -0.48
CA ARG A 165 10.95 17.52 0.94
C ARG A 165 9.68 18.33 1.20
N ARG A 166 9.44 19.40 0.41
CA ARG A 166 8.24 20.25 0.56
C ARG A 166 6.94 19.49 0.31
N ASN A 167 6.93 18.55 -0.63
CA ASN A 167 5.74 17.77 -0.94
C ASN A 167 5.43 16.75 0.16
N GLU A 168 6.44 16.07 0.71
CA GLU A 168 6.30 15.19 1.88
C GLU A 168 5.70 15.95 3.06
N LEU A 169 6.30 17.10 3.40
CA LEU A 169 5.83 17.97 4.48
C LEU A 169 4.37 18.41 4.27
N ARG A 170 4.00 18.79 3.04
CA ARG A 170 2.63 19.21 2.73
C ARG A 170 1.61 18.10 2.97
N VAL A 171 1.94 16.85 2.64
CA VAL A 171 1.07 15.70 2.91
C VAL A 171 0.91 15.52 4.42
N ALA A 172 2.01 15.54 5.18
CA ALA A 172 2.00 15.39 6.63
C ALA A 172 1.21 16.49 7.34
N GLN A 173 1.40 17.77 6.98
CA GLN A 173 0.69 18.91 7.58
C GLN A 173 -0.83 18.87 7.40
N ARG A 174 -1.30 18.22 6.33
CA ARG A 174 -2.72 18.10 5.97
C ARG A 174 -3.36 16.82 6.48
N ALA A 175 -2.60 15.91 7.08
CA ALA A 175 -3.16 14.73 7.73
C ALA A 175 -3.83 15.09 9.05
N GLU A 176 -4.87 14.35 9.40
CA GLU A 176 -5.54 14.46 10.70
C GLU A 176 -4.64 13.96 11.84
N ALA A 177 -3.91 12.89 11.57
CA ALA A 177 -2.84 12.38 12.42
C ALA A 177 -1.68 11.86 11.56
N VAL A 178 -0.47 12.01 12.09
CA VAL A 178 0.78 11.51 11.51
C VAL A 178 1.36 10.44 12.44
N PHE A 179 1.69 9.28 11.90
CA PHE A 179 2.33 8.19 12.62
C PHE A 179 3.79 8.07 12.20
N THR A 180 4.72 7.98 13.15
CA THR A 180 6.15 7.87 12.84
C THR A 180 6.91 6.96 13.79
N LEU A 181 8.16 6.61 13.45
CA LEU A 181 8.85 5.47 14.07
C LEU A 181 9.46 5.78 15.44
N ASN A 182 10.00 6.99 15.63
CA ASN A 182 10.76 7.33 16.84
C ASN A 182 10.70 8.84 17.10
N ALA A 183 11.26 9.25 18.25
CA ALA A 183 11.32 10.65 18.64
C ALA A 183 12.10 11.51 17.64
N ALA A 184 13.23 11.03 17.11
CA ALA A 184 14.04 11.77 16.15
C ALA A 184 13.25 12.16 14.88
N MET A 185 12.46 11.24 14.33
CA MET A 185 11.60 11.53 13.17
C MET A 185 10.46 12.49 13.51
N ARG A 186 9.86 12.35 14.71
CA ARG A 186 8.85 13.31 15.19
C ARG A 186 9.44 14.70 15.29
N ASP A 187 10.58 14.83 15.95
CA ASP A 187 11.21 16.12 16.22
C ASP A 187 11.67 16.80 14.92
N GLU A 188 12.14 16.01 13.95
CA GLU A 188 12.44 16.51 12.60
C GLU A 188 11.19 17.03 11.89
N MET A 189 10.05 16.32 11.96
CA MET A 189 8.80 16.80 11.37
C MET A 189 8.26 18.06 12.08
N VAL A 190 8.38 18.14 13.41
CA VAL A 190 8.02 19.33 14.19
C VAL A 190 8.88 20.52 13.76
N ARG A 191 10.19 20.31 13.65
CA ARG A 191 11.14 21.31 13.16
C ARG A 191 10.80 21.80 11.75
N GLN A 192 10.29 20.91 10.90
CA GLN A 192 9.81 21.27 9.55
C GLN A 192 8.42 21.92 9.53
N GLY A 193 7.69 21.95 10.64
CA GLY A 193 6.41 22.66 10.78
C GLY A 193 5.17 21.76 10.75
N VAL A 194 5.29 20.46 11.05
CA VAL A 194 4.13 19.61 11.36
C VAL A 194 3.73 19.85 12.83
N PRO A 195 2.44 20.12 13.15
CA PRO A 195 1.99 20.28 14.54
C PRO A 195 2.29 19.03 15.37
N GLY A 196 3.05 19.18 16.47
CA GLY A 196 3.52 18.04 17.26
C GLY A 196 2.42 17.25 17.94
N ASP A 197 1.30 17.88 18.27
CA ASP A 197 0.09 17.28 18.84
C ASP A 197 -0.63 16.32 17.87
N ARG A 198 -0.33 16.42 16.56
CA ARG A 198 -0.83 15.48 15.54
C ARG A 198 0.10 14.30 15.29
N ILE A 199 1.29 14.28 15.88
CA ILE A 199 2.29 13.22 15.62
C ILE A 199 2.28 12.22 16.77
N GLU A 200 1.93 10.97 16.46
CA GLU A 200 2.01 9.86 17.41
C GLU A 200 3.09 8.86 17.01
N LEU A 201 3.80 8.32 18.01
CA LEU A 201 4.84 7.32 17.77
C LEU A 201 4.20 5.94 17.57
N VAL A 202 4.57 5.29 16.48
CA VAL A 202 4.29 3.89 16.15
C VAL A 202 5.64 3.23 15.82
N PRO A 203 6.44 2.87 16.84
CA PRO A 203 7.74 2.26 16.62
C PRO A 203 7.67 0.95 15.86
N ASN A 204 8.83 0.49 15.39
CA ASN A 204 8.94 -0.88 14.89
C ASN A 204 8.68 -1.88 16.03
N GLY A 205 8.19 -3.06 15.66
CA GLY A 205 7.85 -4.10 16.61
C GLY A 205 8.25 -5.49 16.13
N VAL A 206 7.91 -6.46 16.96
CA VAL A 206 8.08 -7.88 16.72
C VAL A 206 6.74 -8.57 16.55
N SER A 207 6.73 -9.60 15.72
CA SER A 207 5.54 -10.39 15.40
C SER A 207 5.20 -11.40 16.49
N ALA A 208 6.21 -11.83 17.24
CA ALA A 208 6.11 -12.77 18.35
C ALA A 208 7.22 -12.50 19.36
N LEU A 209 6.97 -12.83 20.64
CA LEU A 209 7.95 -12.75 21.72
C LEU A 209 8.72 -14.06 21.89
N THR A 210 8.09 -15.17 21.54
CA THR A 210 8.70 -16.50 21.67
C THR A 210 9.72 -16.68 20.55
N VAL A 211 10.97 -16.94 20.95
CA VAL A 211 12.03 -17.36 20.03
C VAL A 211 11.57 -18.65 19.35
N GLN A 212 11.40 -18.61 18.03
CA GLN A 212 11.18 -19.84 17.27
C GLN A 212 12.39 -20.75 17.48
N SER A 213 12.14 -21.98 17.95
CA SER A 213 13.21 -22.94 18.25
C SER A 213 14.18 -23.05 17.08
N ARG A 214 15.49 -22.93 17.36
CA ARG A 214 16.57 -23.26 16.43
C ARG A 214 16.42 -24.72 16.03
N GLY A 215 15.73 -25.00 14.92
CA GLY A 215 15.53 -26.36 14.43
C GLY A 215 14.11 -26.80 14.10
N ALA A 216 13.11 -25.91 14.03
CA ALA A 216 11.89 -26.25 13.30
C ALA A 216 12.26 -26.46 11.82
N ALA A 217 12.36 -27.74 11.43
CA ALA A 217 12.96 -28.24 10.20
C ALA A 217 12.67 -27.36 8.97
N GLY A 218 13.70 -26.64 8.51
CA GLY A 218 13.65 -25.89 7.26
C GLY A 218 14.48 -26.58 6.18
N GLU A 219 14.06 -26.46 4.92
CA GLU A 219 14.78 -26.90 3.71
C GLU A 219 16.20 -26.29 3.53
N VAL A 220 16.63 -25.38 4.41
CA VAL A 220 17.88 -24.62 4.28
C VAL A 220 18.81 -24.97 5.44
N THR A 221 20.00 -25.45 5.12
CA THR A 221 21.06 -25.79 6.09
C THR A 221 22.33 -24.98 5.82
N ARG A 222 23.29 -25.01 6.76
CA ARG A 222 24.61 -24.39 6.56
C ARG A 222 25.35 -25.05 5.39
N GLU A 223 25.26 -26.36 5.26
CA GLU A 223 25.80 -27.13 4.15
C GLU A 223 25.16 -26.72 2.81
N GLY A 224 23.83 -26.50 2.81
CA GLY A 224 23.09 -26.06 1.62
C GLY A 224 23.49 -24.69 1.08
N ILE A 225 24.09 -23.83 1.91
CA ILE A 225 24.68 -22.54 1.48
C ILE A 225 26.21 -22.62 1.31
N GLY A 226 26.80 -23.82 1.43
CA GLY A 226 28.24 -24.06 1.32
C GLY A 226 29.07 -23.61 2.52
N CYS A 227 28.44 -23.39 3.69
CA CYS A 227 29.12 -22.93 4.89
C CYS A 227 29.61 -24.12 5.74
N GLY A 228 30.93 -24.34 5.78
CA GLY A 228 31.58 -25.33 6.65
C GLY A 228 32.19 -24.75 7.94
N ALA A 229 32.13 -23.44 8.14
CA ALA A 229 32.73 -22.79 9.31
C ALA A 229 31.93 -23.09 10.60
N ARG A 230 32.65 -23.21 11.72
CA ARG A 230 32.05 -23.40 13.05
C ARG A 230 31.04 -22.30 13.41
N HIS A 231 31.38 -21.05 13.12
CA HIS A 231 30.53 -19.90 13.41
C HIS A 231 30.03 -19.22 12.13
N LEU A 232 28.79 -18.75 12.14
CA LEU A 232 28.17 -18.03 11.02
C LEU A 232 27.55 -16.71 11.50
N LEU A 233 28.11 -15.58 11.06
CA LEU A 233 27.53 -14.26 11.29
C LEU A 233 26.55 -13.92 10.16
N GLY A 234 25.49 -13.17 10.47
CA GLY A 234 24.43 -12.84 9.53
C GLY A 234 24.20 -11.34 9.32
N TYR A 235 23.90 -10.96 8.08
CA TYR A 235 23.24 -9.70 7.74
C TYR A 235 21.98 -9.99 6.92
N PHE A 236 20.85 -9.39 7.29
CA PHE A 236 19.55 -9.70 6.71
C PHE A 236 18.84 -8.44 6.22
N GLY A 237 18.75 -8.26 4.90
CA GLY A 237 18.02 -7.14 4.30
C GLY A 237 18.69 -6.52 3.08
N SER A 238 18.26 -5.30 2.74
CA SER A 238 18.81 -4.58 1.59
C SER A 238 20.26 -4.14 1.81
N LEU A 239 21.08 -4.21 0.76
CA LEU A 239 22.45 -3.70 0.75
C LEU A 239 22.48 -2.28 0.15
N SER A 240 22.14 -1.28 0.96
CA SER A 240 22.23 0.14 0.57
C SER A 240 23.59 0.72 0.97
N ALA A 241 23.98 1.84 0.35
CA ALA A 241 25.31 2.45 0.55
C ALA A 241 25.62 2.80 2.02
N TYR A 242 24.58 3.12 2.80
CA TYR A 242 24.69 3.49 4.22
C TYR A 242 24.62 2.32 5.20
N GLU A 243 24.50 1.07 4.74
CA GLU A 243 24.37 -0.09 5.65
C GLU A 243 25.72 -0.71 6.03
N GLY A 244 26.84 -0.14 5.58
CA GLY A 244 28.20 -0.56 5.96
C GLY A 244 28.59 -1.96 5.48
N SER A 245 28.13 -2.37 4.30
CA SER A 245 28.36 -3.73 3.79
C SER A 245 29.83 -4.14 3.67
N GLU A 246 30.75 -3.18 3.46
CA GLU A 246 32.19 -3.43 3.45
C GLU A 246 32.75 -3.76 4.84
N ASP A 247 32.16 -3.18 5.89
CA ASP A 247 32.59 -3.35 7.27
C ASP A 247 32.28 -4.77 7.78
N LEU A 248 31.23 -5.40 7.23
CA LEU A 248 30.98 -6.85 7.39
C LEU A 248 32.16 -7.70 6.91
N ILE A 249 32.77 -7.32 5.78
CA ILE A 249 33.88 -8.06 5.17
C ILE A 249 35.17 -7.81 5.94
N ARG A 250 35.40 -6.56 6.39
CA ARG A 250 36.53 -6.21 7.25
C ARG A 250 36.46 -6.96 8.58
N LEU A 251 35.28 -7.05 9.19
CA LEU A 251 35.04 -7.85 10.39
C LEU A 251 35.37 -9.34 10.16
N LEU A 252 34.87 -9.92 9.07
CA LEU A 252 35.16 -11.31 8.72
C LEU A 252 36.67 -11.56 8.61
N ALA A 253 37.38 -10.72 7.87
CA ALA A 253 38.84 -10.81 7.75
C ALA A 253 39.54 -10.69 9.10
N ARG A 254 39.13 -9.72 9.91
CA ARG A 254 39.72 -9.45 11.22
C ARG A 254 39.57 -10.62 12.20
N LEU A 255 38.38 -11.23 12.28
CA LEU A 255 38.13 -12.40 13.12
C LEU A 255 38.92 -13.63 12.67
N ARG A 256 39.06 -13.84 11.35
CA ARG A 256 39.84 -14.96 10.81
C ARG A 256 41.34 -14.78 11.02
N GLN A 257 41.86 -13.55 10.94
CA GLN A 257 43.24 -13.23 11.33
C GLN A 257 43.51 -13.58 12.80
N ASP A 258 42.48 -13.45 13.65
CA ASP A 258 42.50 -13.83 15.06
C ASP A 258 42.32 -15.33 15.34
N GLY A 259 42.32 -16.15 14.29
CA GLY A 259 42.18 -17.62 14.37
C GLY A 259 40.75 -18.10 14.61
N VAL A 260 39.74 -17.23 14.51
CA VAL A 260 38.33 -17.64 14.69
C VAL A 260 37.83 -18.33 13.41
N ASP A 261 37.34 -19.56 13.54
CA ASP A 261 36.68 -20.27 12.43
C ASP A 261 35.26 -19.75 12.20
N VAL A 262 35.16 -18.68 11.40
CA VAL A 262 33.91 -17.96 11.15
C VAL A 262 33.70 -17.68 9.65
N ALA A 263 32.43 -17.64 9.27
CA ALA A 263 31.93 -17.21 7.97
C ALA A 263 30.88 -16.09 8.11
N MET A 264 30.60 -15.38 7.01
CA MET A 264 29.60 -14.31 6.93
C MET A 264 28.54 -14.67 5.90
N MET A 265 27.27 -14.66 6.31
CA MET A 265 26.11 -14.80 5.43
C MET A 265 25.40 -13.46 5.26
N ILE A 266 25.15 -13.07 4.01
CA ILE A 266 24.39 -11.88 3.68
C ILE A 266 23.14 -12.32 2.91
N VAL A 267 21.96 -12.20 3.52
CA VAL A 267 20.68 -12.55 2.92
C VAL A 267 19.98 -11.29 2.43
N GLY A 268 19.92 -11.12 1.11
CA GLY A 268 19.28 -9.98 0.49
C GLY A 268 19.92 -9.60 -0.84
N SER A 269 19.75 -8.35 -1.22
CA SER A 269 20.38 -7.80 -2.43
C SER A 269 20.42 -6.28 -2.38
N GLY A 270 21.29 -5.69 -3.20
CA GLY A 270 21.27 -4.25 -3.50
C GLY A 270 20.23 -3.86 -4.55
N ALA A 271 19.40 -4.81 -5.01
CA ALA A 271 18.47 -4.59 -6.11
C ALA A 271 17.42 -3.52 -5.77
N ALA A 272 17.00 -2.77 -6.80
CA ALA A 272 16.08 -1.66 -6.64
C ALA A 272 14.82 -2.10 -5.88
N LYS A 273 14.51 -1.37 -4.80
CA LYS A 273 13.22 -1.42 -4.09
C LYS A 273 12.83 -2.80 -3.53
N GLY A 274 13.80 -3.70 -3.35
CA GLY A 274 13.58 -4.99 -2.68
C GLY A 274 12.71 -5.97 -3.47
N LEU A 275 12.79 -5.91 -4.81
CA LEU A 275 12.11 -6.85 -5.70
C LEU A 275 12.66 -8.27 -5.52
N ILE A 276 11.77 -9.26 -5.36
CA ILE A 276 12.14 -10.67 -5.24
C ILE A 276 12.37 -11.26 -6.64
N GLY A 277 13.39 -12.11 -6.79
CA GLY A 277 13.65 -12.85 -8.04
C GLY A 277 14.46 -12.09 -9.08
N THR A 278 15.01 -10.92 -8.74
CA THR A 278 16.01 -10.26 -9.58
C THR A 278 17.38 -10.86 -9.31
N GLY A 279 17.81 -11.84 -10.11
CA GLY A 279 19.15 -12.44 -10.00
C GLY A 279 20.29 -11.53 -10.47
N ARG A 280 20.05 -10.22 -10.66
CA ARG A 280 21.07 -9.29 -11.17
C ARG A 280 21.98 -8.84 -10.04
N GLN A 281 23.26 -9.15 -10.17
CA GLN A 281 24.27 -8.67 -9.24
C GLN A 281 24.32 -7.13 -9.24
N THR A 282 24.40 -6.54 -8.06
CA THR A 282 24.46 -5.09 -7.89
C THR A 282 25.88 -4.58 -7.68
N GLY A 283 26.12 -3.28 -7.91
CA GLY A 283 27.43 -2.69 -7.68
C GLY A 283 27.91 -2.76 -6.22
N VAL A 284 27.00 -2.98 -5.25
CA VAL A 284 27.38 -3.26 -3.86
C VAL A 284 27.91 -4.68 -3.71
N GLU A 285 27.21 -5.67 -4.27
CA GLU A 285 27.64 -7.07 -4.25
C GLU A 285 28.99 -7.26 -4.95
N THR A 286 29.21 -6.60 -6.09
CA THR A 286 30.52 -6.61 -6.77
C THR A 286 31.64 -6.07 -5.87
N ARG A 287 31.39 -4.96 -5.17
CA ARG A 287 32.39 -4.34 -4.28
C ARG A 287 32.74 -5.23 -3.09
N ILE A 288 31.75 -5.79 -2.41
CA ILE A 288 32.02 -6.66 -1.25
C ILE A 288 32.68 -7.97 -1.66
N THR A 289 32.34 -8.55 -2.82
CA THR A 289 33.03 -9.73 -3.34
C THR A 289 34.49 -9.42 -3.70
N ALA A 290 34.75 -8.27 -4.33
CA ALA A 290 36.11 -7.84 -4.64
C ALA A 290 36.94 -7.62 -3.36
N LEU A 291 36.37 -6.96 -2.35
CA LEU A 291 37.01 -6.74 -1.06
C LEU A 291 37.29 -8.07 -0.32
N ALA A 292 36.34 -9.02 -0.36
CA ALA A 292 36.54 -10.33 0.27
C ALA A 292 37.68 -11.11 -0.40
N ARG A 293 37.81 -11.00 -1.73
CA ARG A 293 38.96 -11.59 -2.46
C ARG A 293 40.28 -10.93 -2.09
N SER A 294 40.33 -9.58 -2.04
CA SER A 294 41.57 -8.89 -1.68
C SER A 294 42.02 -9.16 -0.25
N LEU A 295 41.09 -9.45 0.65
CA LEU A 295 41.36 -9.79 2.05
C LEU A 295 41.52 -11.30 2.28
N GLY A 296 41.45 -12.14 1.24
CA GLY A 296 41.65 -13.59 1.35
C GLY A 296 40.53 -14.34 2.09
N VAL A 297 39.31 -13.79 2.12
CA VAL A 297 38.15 -14.38 2.84
C VAL A 297 36.94 -14.66 1.95
N ALA A 298 37.13 -14.69 0.62
CA ALA A 298 36.06 -14.91 -0.34
C ALA A 298 35.32 -16.25 -0.13
N ASP A 299 36.04 -17.30 0.24
CA ASP A 299 35.48 -18.65 0.48
C ASP A 299 34.62 -18.73 1.76
N HIS A 300 34.64 -17.68 2.58
CA HIS A 300 33.87 -17.57 3.82
C HIS A 300 32.76 -16.52 3.74
N LEU A 301 32.49 -15.97 2.55
CA LEU A 301 31.41 -15.04 2.28
C LEU A 301 30.28 -15.74 1.50
N HIS A 302 29.12 -15.90 2.13
CA HIS A 302 27.94 -16.52 1.55
C HIS A 302 26.90 -15.45 1.20
N LEU A 303 26.78 -15.11 -0.08
CA LEU A 303 25.76 -14.19 -0.58
C LEU A 303 24.50 -14.97 -0.96
N VAL A 304 23.44 -14.80 -0.18
CA VAL A 304 22.13 -15.39 -0.44
C VAL A 304 21.24 -14.32 -1.08
N PRO A 305 20.65 -14.56 -2.27
CA PRO A 305 19.71 -13.62 -2.87
C PRO A 305 18.52 -13.31 -1.97
N ARG A 306 17.78 -12.25 -2.31
CA ARG A 306 16.54 -11.91 -1.61
C ARG A 306 15.53 -13.07 -1.66
N VAL A 307 15.08 -13.51 -0.49
CA VAL A 307 14.10 -14.59 -0.34
C VAL A 307 12.72 -14.06 0.07
N PRO A 308 11.64 -14.84 -0.14
CA PRO A 308 10.33 -14.57 0.45
C PRO A 308 10.40 -14.51 1.98
N GLN A 309 9.54 -13.68 2.59
CA GLN A 309 9.54 -13.47 4.04
C GLN A 309 9.36 -14.78 4.82
N GLN A 310 8.53 -15.69 4.31
CA GLN A 310 8.23 -16.99 4.94
C GLN A 310 9.48 -17.86 5.11
N ARG A 311 10.54 -17.62 4.32
CA ARG A 311 11.81 -18.36 4.42
C ARG A 311 12.82 -17.69 5.34
N MET A 312 12.60 -16.43 5.77
CA MET A 312 13.58 -15.69 6.56
C MET A 312 13.89 -16.34 7.91
N ALA A 313 12.89 -16.95 8.56
CA ALA A 313 13.07 -17.67 9.82
C ALA A 313 14.15 -18.76 9.73
N ALA A 314 14.17 -19.52 8.62
CA ALA A 314 15.18 -20.55 8.40
C ALA A 314 16.60 -19.96 8.32
N TYR A 315 16.76 -18.80 7.66
CA TYR A 315 18.07 -18.14 7.60
C TYR A 315 18.49 -17.52 8.93
N TYR A 316 17.58 -16.95 9.71
CA TYR A 316 17.90 -16.48 11.06
C TYR A 316 18.41 -17.63 11.94
N ALA A 317 17.82 -18.82 11.82
CA ALA A 317 18.23 -20.00 12.58
C ALA A 317 19.65 -20.50 12.25
N LEU A 318 20.19 -20.20 11.06
CA LEU A 318 21.56 -20.59 10.69
C LEU A 318 22.63 -19.74 11.37
N ALA A 319 22.32 -18.48 11.68
CA ALA A 319 23.30 -17.53 12.18
C ALA A 319 23.49 -17.63 13.71
N ASP A 320 24.70 -17.33 14.16
CA ASP A 320 25.07 -17.22 15.56
C ASP A 320 24.84 -15.82 16.12
N ALA A 321 24.94 -14.79 15.28
CA ALA A 321 24.63 -13.40 15.58
C ALA A 321 24.32 -12.61 14.31
N MET A 322 23.56 -11.51 14.45
CA MET A 322 23.38 -10.49 13.43
C MET A 322 24.37 -9.34 13.62
N ILE A 323 25.03 -8.93 12.55
CA ILE A 323 25.91 -7.75 12.54
C ILE A 323 25.29 -6.66 11.67
N MET A 324 25.17 -5.44 12.21
CA MET A 324 24.61 -4.29 11.51
C MET A 324 25.52 -3.05 11.66
N PRO A 325 26.56 -2.93 10.83
CA PRO A 325 27.54 -1.83 10.88
C PRO A 325 27.05 -0.59 10.12
N ARG A 326 25.84 -0.13 10.44
CA ARG A 326 25.18 0.95 9.72
C ARG A 326 25.94 2.27 9.91
N ARG A 327 26.20 2.98 8.81
CA ARG A 327 26.96 4.25 8.81
C ARG A 327 26.10 5.45 9.19
N SER A 328 26.69 6.45 9.82
CA SER A 328 26.04 7.73 10.15
C SER A 328 25.90 8.58 8.89
N HIS A 329 24.65 8.87 8.59
CA HIS A 329 24.20 9.75 7.52
C HIS A 329 22.90 10.40 8.01
N ALA A 330 22.52 11.54 7.42
CA ALA A 330 21.30 12.25 7.81
C ALA A 330 20.05 11.34 7.87
N VAL A 331 19.91 10.38 6.95
CA VAL A 331 18.79 9.43 6.97
C VAL A 331 18.90 8.38 8.08
N THR A 332 20.11 7.90 8.39
CA THR A 332 20.32 6.81 9.38
C THR A 332 20.33 7.33 10.81
N GLU A 333 20.59 8.63 11.02
CA GLU A 333 20.42 9.34 12.29
C GLU A 333 18.95 9.66 12.62
N LEU A 334 18.05 9.55 11.64
CA LEU A 334 16.62 9.78 11.83
C LEU A 334 15.83 8.47 11.80
N VAL A 335 16.01 7.66 10.77
CA VAL A 335 15.08 6.57 10.44
C VAL A 335 15.50 5.24 11.08
N ALA A 336 14.70 4.81 12.06
CA ALA A 336 14.85 3.52 12.74
C ALA A 336 14.67 2.32 11.79
N PRO A 337 15.65 1.42 11.65
CA PRO A 337 15.53 0.22 10.82
C PRO A 337 14.71 -0.87 11.50
N LEU A 338 14.02 -1.69 10.70
CA LEU A 338 13.19 -2.79 11.19
C LEU A 338 13.98 -4.09 11.45
N LYS A 339 15.06 -4.31 10.69
CA LYS A 339 15.82 -5.58 10.67
C LYS A 339 16.26 -6.09 12.07
N PRO A 340 16.78 -5.24 12.98
CA PRO A 340 17.20 -5.69 14.31
C PRO A 340 16.07 -6.35 15.12
N TYR A 341 14.85 -5.80 15.06
CA TYR A 341 13.69 -6.39 15.73
C TYR A 341 13.37 -7.79 15.19
N SER A 342 13.44 -7.97 13.86
CA SER A 342 13.22 -9.27 13.23
C SER A 342 14.28 -10.30 13.64
N ALA A 343 15.55 -9.91 13.76
CA ALA A 343 16.58 -10.84 14.22
C ALA A 343 16.41 -11.18 15.71
N ALA A 344 16.16 -10.18 16.55
CA ALA A 344 15.97 -10.37 17.98
C ALA A 344 14.76 -11.26 18.31
N SER A 345 13.65 -11.15 17.57
CA SER A 345 12.49 -12.04 17.75
C SER A 345 12.79 -13.51 17.43
N HIS A 346 13.89 -13.80 16.74
CA HIS A 346 14.39 -15.15 16.47
C HIS A 346 15.57 -15.53 17.40
N GLY A 347 15.79 -14.76 18.47
CA GLY A 347 16.80 -15.07 19.49
C GLY A 347 18.25 -14.85 19.03
N LEU A 348 18.47 -14.10 17.95
CA LEU A 348 19.82 -13.75 17.52
C LEU A 348 20.40 -12.63 18.40
N PRO A 349 21.60 -12.83 18.99
CA PRO A 349 22.45 -11.73 19.42
C PRO A 349 22.63 -10.70 18.30
N VAL A 350 22.52 -9.41 18.61
CA VAL A 350 22.62 -8.34 17.61
C VAL A 350 23.71 -7.36 18.02
N PHE A 351 24.63 -7.08 17.09
CA PHE A 351 25.67 -6.06 17.22
C PHE A 351 25.39 -4.94 16.23
N MET A 352 25.36 -3.69 16.69
CA MET A 352 25.00 -2.54 15.86
C MET A 352 25.91 -1.34 16.10
N SER A 353 26.10 -0.51 15.07
CA SER A 353 26.81 0.76 15.23
C SER A 353 26.09 1.68 16.22
N ASP A 354 26.87 2.39 17.03
CA ASP A 354 26.38 3.36 18.01
C ASP A 354 26.00 4.68 17.34
N ILE A 355 24.77 4.72 16.83
CA ILE A 355 24.11 5.92 16.29
C ILE A 355 22.73 6.06 16.93
N ALA A 356 22.18 7.27 16.96
CA ALA A 356 21.06 7.58 17.86
C ALA A 356 19.82 6.66 17.68
N PRO A 357 19.32 6.37 16.47
CA PRO A 357 18.18 5.45 16.32
C PRO A 357 18.52 4.00 16.66
N LEU A 358 19.79 3.58 16.58
CA LEU A 358 20.20 2.23 16.94
C LEU A 358 20.39 2.08 18.45
N ALA A 359 20.75 3.15 19.17
CA ALA A 359 20.82 3.15 20.62
C ALA A 359 19.44 2.92 21.27
N GLU A 360 18.39 3.57 20.74
CA GLU A 360 17.00 3.33 21.18
C GLU A 360 16.60 1.86 20.96
N ILE A 361 16.90 1.32 19.78
CA ILE A 361 16.62 -0.09 19.46
C ILE A 361 17.41 -1.03 20.37
N ALA A 362 18.67 -0.72 20.67
CA ALA A 362 19.50 -1.57 21.51
C ALA A 362 18.93 -1.71 22.93
N GLY A 363 18.32 -0.65 23.46
CA GLY A 363 17.57 -0.70 24.72
C GLY A 363 16.34 -1.62 24.65
N ASP A 364 15.63 -1.63 23.53
CA ASP A 364 14.45 -2.49 23.33
C ASP A 364 14.80 -3.98 23.18
N ILE A 365 15.87 -4.29 22.44
CA ILE A 365 16.18 -5.68 22.02
C ILE A 365 17.42 -6.28 22.68
N HIS A 366 18.01 -5.57 23.66
CA HIS A 366 19.24 -5.99 24.36
C HIS A 366 20.42 -6.23 23.41
N ALA A 367 20.56 -5.36 22.40
CA ALA A 367 21.69 -5.41 21.46
C ALA A 367 22.95 -4.81 22.07
N VAL A 368 24.11 -5.20 21.53
CA VAL A 368 25.40 -4.61 21.89
C VAL A 368 25.78 -3.56 20.85
N LEU A 369 26.18 -2.38 21.33
CA LEU A 369 26.63 -1.29 20.48
C LEU A 369 28.16 -1.27 20.37
N PHE A 370 28.65 -0.79 19.23
CA PHE A 370 30.07 -0.51 18.99
C PHE A 370 30.23 0.83 18.26
N PRO A 371 31.34 1.56 18.46
CA PRO A 371 31.58 2.81 17.75
C PRO A 371 31.54 2.60 16.23
N GLU A 372 30.88 3.50 15.50
CA GLU A 372 30.80 3.41 14.04
C GLU A 372 32.19 3.31 13.39
N GLY A 373 32.39 2.34 12.51
CA GLY A 373 33.65 2.14 11.79
C GLY A 373 34.76 1.45 12.60
N ASP A 374 34.57 1.24 13.91
CA ASP A 374 35.56 0.56 14.77
C ASP A 374 35.41 -0.97 14.67
N ILE A 375 36.11 -1.55 13.69
CA ILE A 375 36.15 -3.00 13.45
C ILE A 375 36.85 -3.74 14.58
N GLU A 376 37.82 -3.13 15.27
CA GLU A 376 38.57 -3.78 16.35
C GLU A 376 37.68 -4.02 17.56
N THR A 377 36.96 -2.98 17.99
CA THR A 377 35.99 -3.09 19.09
C THR A 377 34.91 -4.11 18.75
N LEU A 378 34.34 -4.03 17.54
CA LEU A 378 33.33 -5.00 17.08
C LEU A 378 33.87 -6.44 17.08
N ALA A 379 35.07 -6.67 16.53
CA ALA A 379 35.68 -7.99 16.48
C ALA A 379 35.91 -8.55 17.89
N GLY A 380 36.40 -7.74 18.82
CA GLY A 380 36.60 -8.15 20.23
C GLY A 380 35.29 -8.53 20.92
N GLN A 381 34.22 -7.76 20.72
CA GLN A 381 32.89 -8.04 21.27
C GLN A 381 32.28 -9.33 20.68
N VAL A 382 32.34 -9.50 19.35
CA VAL A 382 31.81 -10.68 18.66
C VAL A 382 32.59 -11.93 19.05
N LYS A 383 33.94 -11.88 19.04
CA LYS A 383 34.80 -12.99 19.44
C LYS A 383 34.49 -13.45 20.86
N ARG A 384 34.40 -12.51 21.82
CA ARG A 384 34.01 -12.83 23.20
C ARG A 384 32.66 -13.54 23.28
N MET A 385 31.67 -13.09 22.51
CA MET A 385 30.35 -13.73 22.47
C MET A 385 30.42 -15.15 21.88
N LEU A 386 31.20 -15.37 20.82
CA LEU A 386 31.38 -16.69 20.22
C LEU A 386 32.10 -17.67 21.15
N GLU A 387 33.09 -17.20 21.93
CA GLU A 387 33.88 -18.01 22.87
C GLU A 387 33.13 -18.33 24.16
N THR A 388 32.45 -17.35 24.75
CA THR A 388 31.81 -17.49 26.08
C THR A 388 30.32 -17.79 26.00
N GLY A 389 29.70 -17.55 24.85
CA GLY A 389 28.24 -17.57 24.71
C GLY A 389 27.51 -16.43 25.43
N ALA A 390 28.23 -15.49 26.08
CA ALA A 390 27.63 -14.42 26.84
C ALA A 390 27.11 -13.30 25.93
N HIS A 391 25.80 -13.02 26.02
CA HIS A 391 25.16 -11.88 25.37
C HIS A 391 23.86 -11.51 26.12
N PRO A 392 23.54 -10.22 26.34
CA PRO A 392 22.34 -9.79 27.09
C PRO A 392 21.03 -10.43 26.58
N ALA A 393 20.83 -10.43 25.26
CA ALA A 393 19.65 -11.04 24.63
C ALA A 393 19.46 -12.56 24.88
N ARG A 394 20.46 -13.27 25.42
CA ARG A 394 20.34 -14.70 25.77
C ARG A 394 19.78 -14.93 27.17
N THR A 395 19.84 -13.92 28.05
CA THR A 395 19.35 -14.02 29.43
C THR A 395 18.14 -13.12 29.69
N GLN A 396 17.87 -12.16 28.81
CA GLN A 396 16.80 -11.17 28.96
C GLN A 396 15.74 -11.36 27.86
N PRO A 397 14.47 -11.64 28.22
CA PRO A 397 13.40 -11.74 27.25
C PRO A 397 13.04 -10.38 26.65
N LEU A 398 12.44 -10.40 25.47
CA LEU A 398 11.85 -9.21 24.84
C LEU A 398 10.59 -8.77 25.59
N ALA A 399 10.43 -7.46 25.73
CA ALA A 399 9.28 -6.87 26.39
C ALA A 399 8.00 -7.02 25.55
N ALA A 400 6.85 -7.20 26.20
CA ALA A 400 5.58 -7.43 25.50
C ALA A 400 5.09 -6.20 24.71
N GLU A 401 5.55 -5.02 25.11
CA GLU A 401 5.30 -3.72 24.47
C GLU A 401 5.88 -3.66 23.04
N LEU A 402 6.84 -4.52 22.72
CA LEU A 402 7.42 -4.61 21.39
C LEU A 402 6.50 -5.29 20.37
N LEU A 403 5.45 -5.99 20.81
CA LEU A 403 4.50 -6.63 19.90
C LEU A 403 3.82 -5.62 18.99
N TRP A 404 3.71 -5.95 17.69
CA TRP A 404 3.01 -5.08 16.73
C TRP A 404 1.58 -4.72 17.16
N SER A 405 0.85 -5.66 17.78
CA SER A 405 -0.50 -5.43 18.33
C SER A 405 -0.53 -4.36 19.42
N ARG A 406 0.59 -4.12 20.11
CA ARG A 406 0.77 -3.00 21.06
C ARG A 406 1.25 -1.74 20.35
N ARG A 407 2.22 -1.86 19.44
CA ARG A 407 2.79 -0.71 18.69
C ARG A 407 1.75 0.04 17.86
N VAL A 408 0.78 -0.65 17.26
CA VAL A 408 -0.26 -0.02 16.41
C VAL A 408 -1.44 0.56 17.20
N ALA A 409 -1.41 0.53 18.54
CA ALA A 409 -2.48 1.07 19.37
C ALA A 409 -2.87 2.53 19.05
N PRO A 410 -1.93 3.46 18.77
CA PRO A 410 -2.27 4.81 18.29
C PRO A 410 -3.18 4.81 17.06
N ILE A 411 -2.82 4.03 16.04
CA ILE A 411 -3.60 3.91 14.79
C ILE A 411 -4.99 3.36 15.11
N SER A 412 -5.04 2.27 15.89
CA SER A 412 -6.29 1.62 16.30
C SER A 412 -7.26 2.59 17.00
N ARG A 413 -6.76 3.45 17.91
CA ARG A 413 -7.59 4.46 18.59
C ARG A 413 -8.22 5.46 17.62
N HIS A 414 -7.49 5.93 16.62
CA HIS A 414 -8.03 6.81 15.59
C HIS A 414 -9.11 6.11 14.78
N LEU A 415 -8.85 4.88 14.32
CA LEU A 415 -9.83 4.11 13.56
C LEU A 415 -11.11 3.83 14.35
N GLN A 416 -11.00 3.49 15.65
CA GLN A 416 -12.16 3.31 16.52
C GLN A 416 -12.99 4.59 16.66
N ARG A 417 -12.35 5.77 16.70
CA ARG A 417 -13.06 7.05 16.71
C ARG A 417 -13.82 7.28 15.40
N VAL A 418 -13.18 6.96 14.28
CA VAL A 418 -13.82 7.05 12.94
C VAL A 418 -15.01 6.11 12.86
N ALA A 419 -14.85 4.84 13.24
CA ALA A 419 -15.92 3.85 13.20
C ALA A 419 -17.17 4.31 13.96
N ARG A 420 -17.01 4.89 15.15
CA ARG A 420 -18.13 5.45 15.95
C ARG A 420 -18.81 6.65 15.31
N SER A 421 -18.14 7.37 14.40
CA SER A 421 -18.69 8.54 13.71
C SER A 421 -19.42 8.20 12.42
N VAL A 422 -19.20 6.98 11.87
CA VAL A 422 -19.90 6.51 10.68
C VAL A 422 -21.25 5.93 11.10
N PRO A 423 -22.39 6.40 10.54
CA PRO A 423 -23.69 5.85 10.86
C PRO A 423 -23.70 4.34 10.65
N ALA A 424 -24.14 3.58 11.66
CA ALA A 424 -24.33 2.14 11.51
C ALA A 424 -25.31 1.89 10.37
N LEU A 425 -24.95 0.99 9.45
CA LEU A 425 -25.94 0.44 8.52
C LEU A 425 -27.03 -0.24 9.37
N PRO A 426 -28.33 -0.02 9.08
CA PRO A 426 -29.37 -0.81 9.74
C PRO A 426 -29.10 -2.27 9.39
N LEU A 427 -28.61 -3.03 10.38
CA LEU A 427 -28.58 -4.48 10.29
C LEU A 427 -30.04 -4.90 10.10
N ALA A 428 -30.32 -5.66 9.04
CA ALA A 428 -31.62 -6.30 8.91
C ALA A 428 -31.86 -7.12 10.20
N PRO A 429 -33.06 -7.06 10.80
CA PRO A 429 -33.35 -7.77 12.04
C PRO A 429 -33.02 -9.25 11.85
N GLU A 430 -32.31 -9.81 12.82
CA GLU A 430 -31.93 -11.21 12.87
C GLU A 430 -33.20 -12.08 12.76
N THR A 431 -33.44 -12.63 11.57
CA THR A 431 -34.34 -13.78 11.44
C THR A 431 -33.60 -14.96 12.06
N GLY A 432 -34.15 -15.46 13.17
CA GLY A 432 -33.46 -16.33 14.12
C GLY A 432 -32.86 -17.61 13.57
N ASP A 433 -31.96 -18.16 14.40
CA ASP A 433 -31.33 -19.48 14.38
C ASP A 433 -31.56 -20.30 13.11
N ARG A 434 -30.56 -20.23 12.22
CA ARG A 434 -30.18 -21.40 11.41
C ARG A 434 -28.77 -21.78 11.83
N ASP A 435 -28.64 -22.98 12.37
CA ASP A 435 -27.38 -23.64 12.70
C ASP A 435 -26.29 -23.36 11.65
N LEU A 436 -25.29 -22.56 12.02
CA LEU A 436 -24.08 -22.36 11.24
C LEU A 436 -22.96 -23.24 11.81
N ALA A 437 -23.13 -24.55 11.67
CA ALA A 437 -22.08 -25.55 11.93
C ALA A 437 -21.15 -25.79 10.71
N GLY A 438 -21.11 -24.87 9.75
CA GLY A 438 -20.19 -24.89 8.61
C GLY A 438 -19.58 -23.51 8.42
N GLY A 439 -18.25 -23.46 8.24
CA GLY A 439 -17.48 -22.23 8.19
C GLY A 439 -18.08 -21.14 7.31
N VAL A 440 -17.87 -19.88 7.70
CA VAL A 440 -18.35 -18.68 7.01
C VAL A 440 -17.99 -18.78 5.51
N PRO A 441 -18.99 -18.89 4.60
CA PRO A 441 -18.71 -18.90 3.18
C PRO A 441 -18.13 -17.54 2.80
N GLY A 442 -17.05 -17.54 2.02
CA GLY A 442 -16.48 -16.32 1.47
C GLY A 442 -17.55 -15.49 0.75
N PHE A 443 -17.50 -14.17 0.94
CA PHE A 443 -18.41 -13.22 0.31
C PHE A 443 -18.28 -13.32 -1.23
N ASP A 444 -19.27 -13.94 -1.88
CA ASP A 444 -19.31 -14.09 -3.33
C ASP A 444 -20.05 -12.90 -3.96
N LEU A 445 -19.32 -12.05 -4.69
CA LEU A 445 -19.89 -10.93 -5.47
C LEU A 445 -20.90 -11.39 -6.53
N ALA A 446 -20.90 -12.67 -6.93
CA ALA A 446 -21.90 -13.22 -7.84
C ALA A 446 -23.26 -13.51 -7.15
N SER A 447 -23.29 -13.50 -5.81
CA SER A 447 -24.47 -13.83 -5.01
C SER A 447 -25.32 -12.63 -4.59
N VAL A 448 -24.89 -11.40 -4.89
CA VAL A 448 -25.77 -10.24 -4.70
C VAL A 448 -26.90 -10.34 -5.71
N PRO A 449 -28.18 -10.50 -5.30
CA PRO A 449 -29.27 -10.55 -6.25
C PRO A 449 -29.31 -9.21 -6.98
N GLN A 450 -29.01 -9.20 -8.29
CA GLN A 450 -29.11 -8.01 -9.14
C GLN A 450 -30.48 -7.33 -9.01
N ALA A 451 -31.53 -8.09 -8.68
CA ALA A 451 -32.87 -7.57 -8.40
C ALA A 451 -32.94 -6.70 -7.13
N ALA A 452 -32.28 -7.12 -6.03
CA ALA A 452 -32.30 -6.38 -4.76
C ALA A 452 -31.51 -5.05 -4.85
N LEU A 453 -30.46 -5.00 -5.67
CA LEU A 453 -29.74 -3.74 -5.98
C LEU A 453 -30.53 -2.84 -6.95
N ARG A 454 -31.24 -3.41 -7.93
CA ARG A 454 -32.06 -2.62 -8.88
C ARG A 454 -33.23 -1.92 -8.19
N ASP A 455 -33.85 -2.54 -7.20
CA ASP A 455 -35.01 -1.96 -6.50
C ASP A 455 -34.64 -0.85 -5.50
N MET A 456 -33.42 -0.86 -4.95
CA MET A 456 -32.93 0.21 -4.07
C MET A 456 -32.45 1.48 -4.80
N VAL A 457 -32.18 1.41 -6.10
CA VAL A 457 -31.51 2.49 -6.88
C VAL A 457 -32.48 3.45 -7.59
N LEU A 458 -33.74 3.05 -7.80
CA LEU A 458 -34.77 3.86 -8.48
C LEU A 458 -35.93 4.19 -7.52
N ALA A 459 -35.65 4.87 -6.41
CA ALA A 459 -36.67 5.42 -5.52
C ALA A 459 -37.07 6.83 -5.97
N GLY A 460 -38.34 7.03 -6.33
CA GLY A 460 -38.89 8.33 -6.77
C GLY A 460 -39.51 8.30 -8.17
N PRO A 461 -40.08 9.42 -8.64
CA PRO A 461 -40.73 9.50 -9.95
C PRO A 461 -39.74 9.28 -11.09
N ILE A 462 -40.13 8.48 -12.08
CA ILE A 462 -39.31 8.19 -13.26
C ILE A 462 -39.92 8.92 -14.45
N ALA A 463 -39.14 9.81 -15.06
CA ALA A 463 -39.44 10.43 -16.33
C ALA A 463 -38.50 9.84 -17.40
N ALA A 464 -39.00 9.49 -18.58
CA ALA A 464 -38.15 8.80 -19.55
C ALA A 464 -38.47 9.12 -21.02
N ILE A 465 -37.46 9.01 -21.89
CA ILE A 465 -37.61 9.00 -23.35
C ILE A 465 -37.19 7.64 -23.90
N GLY A 466 -37.95 7.14 -24.88
CA GLY A 466 -37.75 5.84 -25.51
C GLY A 466 -38.67 4.72 -25.00
N PRO A 467 -38.53 3.49 -25.55
CA PRO A 467 -39.40 2.36 -25.22
C PRO A 467 -39.36 1.94 -23.75
N CYS A 468 -38.19 1.98 -23.12
CA CYS A 468 -37.92 1.64 -21.72
C CYS A 468 -38.41 0.24 -21.32
N ALA A 469 -38.25 -0.75 -22.19
CA ALA A 469 -38.75 -2.11 -21.96
C ALA A 469 -38.19 -2.75 -20.67
N HIS A 470 -36.97 -2.37 -20.28
CA HIS A 470 -36.30 -2.81 -19.05
C HIS A 470 -36.95 -2.27 -17.75
N LEU A 471 -37.91 -1.35 -17.85
CA LEU A 471 -38.69 -0.79 -16.73
C LEU A 471 -40.16 -1.22 -16.75
N ALA A 472 -40.50 -2.26 -17.52
CA ALA A 472 -41.85 -2.80 -17.58
C ALA A 472 -42.37 -3.15 -16.17
N GLY A 473 -43.58 -2.68 -15.84
CA GLY A 473 -44.19 -2.86 -14.51
C GLY A 473 -43.93 -1.74 -13.49
N ARG A 474 -43.18 -0.69 -13.86
CA ARG A 474 -43.01 0.52 -13.03
C ARG A 474 -43.85 1.68 -13.54
N GLU A 475 -44.32 2.53 -12.62
CA GLU A 475 -44.99 3.78 -12.97
C GLU A 475 -43.96 4.76 -13.53
N LEU A 476 -44.05 5.03 -14.84
CA LEU A 476 -43.11 5.88 -15.56
C LEU A 476 -43.85 6.94 -16.37
N ARG A 477 -43.35 8.18 -16.32
CA ARG A 477 -43.84 9.30 -17.11
C ARG A 477 -43.07 9.36 -18.43
N ARG A 478 -43.72 8.95 -19.52
CA ARG A 478 -43.12 9.05 -20.87
C ARG A 478 -43.10 10.51 -21.32
N LEU A 479 -41.90 11.04 -21.55
CA LEU A 479 -41.70 12.39 -22.04
C LEU A 479 -41.78 12.38 -23.56
N THR A 480 -42.45 13.40 -24.09
CA THR A 480 -42.48 13.69 -25.52
C THR A 480 -41.70 14.96 -25.81
N ARG A 481 -41.45 15.27 -27.08
CA ARG A 481 -40.81 16.52 -27.51
C ARG A 481 -41.51 17.76 -26.97
N ASN A 482 -42.82 17.70 -26.73
CA ASN A 482 -43.59 18.84 -26.23
C ASN A 482 -43.62 18.92 -24.70
N THR A 483 -43.47 17.79 -23.99
CA THR A 483 -43.56 17.76 -22.51
C THR A 483 -42.20 17.74 -21.82
N LEU A 484 -41.14 17.31 -22.53
CA LEU A 484 -39.79 17.11 -21.99
C LEU A 484 -39.26 18.29 -21.18
N LEU A 485 -39.20 19.49 -21.77
CA LEU A 485 -38.59 20.65 -21.12
C LEU A 485 -39.44 21.14 -19.95
N ALA A 486 -40.77 21.19 -20.12
CA ALA A 486 -41.69 21.62 -19.07
C ALA A 486 -41.64 20.69 -17.87
N GLU A 487 -41.66 19.37 -18.10
CA GLU A 487 -41.63 18.37 -17.03
C GLU A 487 -40.32 18.41 -16.26
N LEU A 488 -39.18 18.43 -16.94
CA LEU A 488 -37.87 18.50 -16.27
C LEU A 488 -37.66 19.84 -15.54
N ALA A 489 -38.26 20.92 -16.05
CA ALA A 489 -38.13 22.26 -15.47
C ALA A 489 -39.13 22.54 -14.33
N THR A 490 -40.24 21.80 -14.21
CA THR A 490 -41.32 22.10 -13.25
C THR A 490 -41.78 20.91 -12.41
N GLY A 491 -41.65 19.69 -12.92
CA GLY A 491 -42.09 18.44 -12.30
C GLY A 491 -41.28 17.99 -11.08
N PRO A 492 -41.78 16.97 -10.36
CA PRO A 492 -41.12 16.43 -9.17
C PRO A 492 -39.83 15.73 -9.54
N VAL A 493 -38.74 16.09 -8.86
CA VAL A 493 -37.39 15.61 -9.17
C VAL A 493 -37.27 14.12 -8.84
N GLY A 494 -36.80 13.35 -9.80
CA GLY A 494 -36.50 11.92 -9.63
C GLY A 494 -35.46 11.47 -10.65
N HIS A 495 -35.78 10.41 -11.40
CA HIS A 495 -34.89 9.88 -12.42
C HIS A 495 -35.33 10.35 -13.81
N PHE A 496 -34.38 10.86 -14.60
CA PHE A 496 -34.58 11.10 -16.03
C PHE A 496 -33.81 10.07 -16.84
N ILE A 497 -34.53 9.17 -17.50
CA ILE A 497 -33.97 8.01 -18.22
C ILE A 497 -34.06 8.22 -19.72
N ILE A 498 -32.95 7.99 -20.42
CA ILE A 498 -32.88 7.97 -21.88
C ILE A 498 -32.62 6.53 -22.32
N ASP A 499 -33.63 5.86 -22.88
CA ASP A 499 -33.48 4.51 -23.41
C ASP A 499 -32.81 4.51 -24.78
N TRP A 500 -31.49 4.65 -24.77
CA TRP A 500 -30.67 4.78 -25.96
C TRP A 500 -30.85 3.59 -26.91
N ARG A 501 -30.75 2.36 -26.41
CA ARG A 501 -30.91 1.16 -27.25
C ARG A 501 -32.31 1.07 -27.82
N GLY A 502 -33.34 1.26 -26.98
CA GLY A 502 -34.72 1.20 -27.45
C GLY A 502 -35.03 2.29 -28.49
N LEU A 503 -34.44 3.47 -28.37
CA LEU A 503 -34.58 4.54 -29.36
C LEU A 503 -33.89 4.22 -30.70
N GLN A 504 -32.89 3.33 -30.74
CA GLN A 504 -32.32 2.86 -32.00
C GLN A 504 -33.24 1.85 -32.70
N GLU A 505 -33.97 1.05 -31.92
CA GLU A 505 -34.85 -0.02 -32.43
C GLU A 505 -36.25 0.51 -32.76
N ALA A 506 -36.76 1.46 -31.98
CA ALA A 506 -38.08 2.09 -32.13
C ALA A 506 -38.02 3.58 -31.76
N PRO A 507 -37.50 4.45 -32.65
CA PRO A 507 -37.26 5.87 -32.35
C PRO A 507 -38.54 6.69 -32.15
N GLY A 508 -39.64 6.33 -32.83
CA GLY A 508 -40.89 7.09 -32.77
C GLY A 508 -40.68 8.56 -33.15
N GLU A 509 -41.17 9.48 -32.33
CA GLU A 509 -41.00 10.93 -32.56
C GLU A 509 -39.57 11.46 -32.35
N TRP A 510 -38.68 10.61 -31.81
CA TRP A 510 -37.26 10.88 -31.67
C TRP A 510 -36.49 10.39 -32.90
N ASP A 511 -37.13 10.18 -34.04
CA ASP A 511 -36.41 9.83 -35.26
C ASP A 511 -35.40 10.94 -35.66
N GLY A 512 -34.20 10.52 -36.03
CA GLY A 512 -33.06 11.40 -36.28
C GLY A 512 -32.39 11.98 -35.02
N LEU A 513 -32.73 11.53 -33.80
CA LEU A 513 -32.00 11.86 -32.56
C LEU A 513 -30.50 11.55 -32.71
N TRP A 514 -29.65 12.54 -32.48
CA TRP A 514 -28.18 12.46 -32.53
C TRP A 514 -27.59 12.27 -33.93
N SER A 515 -28.42 12.40 -34.97
CA SER A 515 -27.95 12.63 -36.34
C SER A 515 -27.41 14.05 -36.49
N MET A 516 -26.31 14.22 -37.24
CA MET A 516 -25.83 15.56 -37.63
C MET A 516 -26.84 16.31 -38.52
N GLN A 517 -27.82 15.60 -39.10
CA GLN A 517 -28.86 16.18 -39.93
C GLN A 517 -30.02 16.77 -39.11
N ASN A 518 -30.11 16.48 -37.80
CA ASN A 518 -31.20 16.96 -36.93
C ASN A 518 -30.67 17.70 -35.69
N MET A 519 -29.82 18.71 -35.90
CA MET A 519 -29.18 19.47 -34.83
C MET A 519 -30.15 20.20 -33.89
N ARG A 520 -31.38 20.46 -34.33
CA ARG A 520 -32.42 21.09 -33.50
C ARG A 520 -32.91 20.13 -32.40
N LEU A 521 -33.16 18.87 -32.77
CA LEU A 521 -33.55 17.83 -31.82
C LEU A 521 -32.38 17.53 -30.84
N ASN A 522 -31.15 17.59 -31.35
CA ASN A 522 -29.88 17.51 -30.60
C ASN A 522 -29.75 18.58 -29.54
N ARG A 523 -30.09 19.81 -29.88
CA ARG A 523 -30.11 20.92 -28.93
C ARG A 523 -31.20 20.74 -27.88
N GLN A 524 -32.37 20.26 -28.27
CA GLN A 524 -33.51 20.10 -27.37
C GLN A 524 -33.24 19.12 -26.21
N ILE A 525 -32.66 17.94 -26.47
CA ILE A 525 -32.29 17.04 -25.35
C ILE A 525 -31.07 17.55 -24.59
N MET A 526 -30.11 18.23 -25.23
CA MET A 526 -29.01 18.84 -24.47
C MET A 526 -29.52 19.83 -23.42
N ASP A 527 -30.46 20.69 -23.82
CA ASP A 527 -31.06 21.66 -22.92
C ASP A 527 -31.92 20.97 -21.84
N ALA A 528 -32.62 19.90 -22.20
CA ALA A 528 -33.33 19.05 -21.24
C ALA A 528 -32.39 18.43 -20.19
N CYS A 529 -31.26 17.84 -20.61
CA CYS A 529 -30.26 17.28 -19.69
C CYS A 529 -29.66 18.36 -18.79
N ARG A 530 -29.37 19.56 -19.32
CA ARG A 530 -28.87 20.70 -18.52
C ARG A 530 -29.89 21.15 -17.48
N ILE A 531 -31.15 21.29 -17.87
CA ILE A 531 -32.26 21.67 -16.98
C ILE A 531 -32.43 20.61 -15.89
N ALA A 532 -32.47 19.33 -16.28
CA ALA A 532 -32.59 18.20 -15.37
C ALA A 532 -31.48 18.23 -14.30
N VAL A 533 -30.24 18.41 -14.72
CA VAL A 533 -29.07 18.44 -13.83
C VAL A 533 -29.07 19.67 -12.93
N ALA A 534 -29.42 20.84 -13.47
CA ALA A 534 -29.56 22.07 -12.69
C ALA A 534 -30.67 21.97 -11.63
N ARG A 535 -31.72 21.18 -11.90
CA ARG A 535 -32.81 20.87 -10.95
C ARG A 535 -32.53 19.67 -10.04
N GLY A 536 -31.40 18.99 -10.21
CA GLY A 536 -31.02 17.84 -9.37
C GLY A 536 -31.68 16.52 -9.74
N TRP A 537 -32.21 16.38 -10.96
CA TRP A 537 -32.62 15.09 -11.51
C TRP A 537 -31.41 14.16 -11.67
N ARG A 538 -31.61 12.86 -11.42
CA ARG A 538 -30.61 11.84 -11.70
C ARG A 538 -30.73 11.38 -13.15
N LEU A 539 -29.74 11.71 -13.97
CA LEU A 539 -29.74 11.43 -15.40
C LEU A 539 -29.10 10.06 -15.69
N GLN A 540 -29.85 9.19 -16.37
CA GLN A 540 -29.43 7.84 -16.72
C GLN A 540 -29.65 7.55 -18.20
N VAL A 541 -28.71 6.85 -18.84
CA VAL A 541 -28.83 6.40 -20.23
C VAL A 541 -28.66 4.89 -20.29
N THR A 542 -29.61 4.19 -20.91
CA THR A 542 -29.57 2.72 -20.99
C THR A 542 -29.19 2.23 -22.39
N GLY A 543 -28.12 1.45 -22.47
CA GLY A 543 -27.59 0.86 -23.71
C GLY A 543 -26.16 1.31 -24.06
N PRO A 544 -25.44 0.55 -24.91
CA PRO A 544 -24.08 0.89 -25.29
C PRO A 544 -24.05 2.12 -26.21
N VAL A 545 -23.53 3.24 -25.70
CA VAL A 545 -23.31 4.46 -26.50
C VAL A 545 -21.89 4.45 -27.06
N ARG A 546 -21.71 4.06 -28.32
CA ARG A 546 -20.39 4.06 -28.97
C ARG A 546 -19.91 5.49 -29.20
N ARG A 547 -18.69 5.81 -28.76
CA ARG A 547 -18.06 7.16 -28.84
C ARG A 547 -18.09 7.82 -30.23
N GLY A 548 -18.15 7.02 -31.30
CA GLY A 548 -18.20 7.50 -32.70
C GLY A 548 -19.59 7.67 -33.30
N GLN A 549 -20.65 7.21 -32.63
CA GLN A 549 -22.02 7.17 -33.17
C GLN A 549 -22.93 8.30 -32.66
N ALA A 550 -22.45 9.11 -31.71
CA ALA A 550 -23.19 10.26 -31.20
C ALA A 550 -22.26 11.49 -31.15
N PRO A 551 -22.46 12.49 -32.04
CA PRO A 551 -21.72 13.76 -32.03
C PRO A 551 -21.73 14.48 -30.67
N LEU A 552 -22.75 14.17 -29.86
CA LEU A 552 -22.99 14.77 -28.54
C LEU A 552 -22.41 14.00 -27.36
N TYR A 553 -21.87 12.79 -27.54
CA TYR A 553 -21.36 11.98 -26.43
C TYR A 553 -20.33 12.75 -25.59
N ARG A 554 -19.46 13.56 -26.21
CA ARG A 554 -18.47 14.38 -25.49
C ARG A 554 -19.07 15.50 -24.64
N THR A 555 -20.27 15.97 -24.98
CA THR A 555 -20.92 17.11 -24.31
C THR A 555 -21.76 16.67 -23.12
N VAL A 556 -22.33 15.47 -23.17
CA VAL A 556 -23.22 14.93 -22.13
C VAL A 556 -22.60 13.80 -21.29
N SER A 557 -21.47 13.20 -21.71
CA SER A 557 -20.78 12.14 -20.94
C SER A 557 -20.26 12.59 -19.59
N ALA A 558 -19.97 13.88 -19.42
CA ALA A 558 -19.57 14.45 -18.13
C ALA A 558 -20.74 14.54 -17.13
N VAL A 559 -21.97 14.28 -17.57
CA VAL A 559 -23.22 14.54 -16.84
C VAL A 559 -24.06 13.28 -16.62
N PHE A 560 -23.62 12.13 -17.15
CA PHE A 560 -24.27 10.85 -16.92
C PHE A 560 -23.75 10.22 -15.63
N GLU A 561 -24.65 9.92 -14.67
CA GLU A 561 -24.28 9.26 -13.42
C GLU A 561 -24.05 7.76 -13.60
N GLU A 562 -24.64 7.14 -14.64
CA GLU A 562 -24.52 5.71 -14.87
C GLU A 562 -24.72 5.32 -16.36
N VAL A 563 -23.83 4.49 -16.89
CA VAL A 563 -24.03 3.74 -18.15
C VAL A 563 -24.04 2.26 -17.76
N LEU A 564 -25.22 1.64 -17.74
CA LEU A 564 -25.35 0.22 -17.42
C LEU A 564 -25.12 -0.62 -18.69
N PRO A 565 -24.12 -1.52 -18.73
CA PRO A 565 -24.08 -2.57 -19.72
C PRO A 565 -25.02 -3.71 -19.28
N GLU A 566 -25.87 -4.19 -20.19
CA GLU A 566 -26.58 -5.45 -19.96
C GLU A 566 -25.88 -6.59 -20.71
N GLY A 567 -25.58 -7.66 -19.97
CA GLY A 567 -25.16 -8.95 -20.51
C GLY A 567 -23.72 -9.34 -20.17
N ARG A 568 -23.52 -10.60 -19.75
CA ARG A 568 -22.21 -11.22 -19.47
C ARG A 568 -21.22 -11.17 -20.65
N ALA A 569 -21.64 -10.79 -21.85
CA ALA A 569 -20.83 -10.83 -23.06
C ALA A 569 -19.90 -9.61 -23.23
N ASP A 570 -20.30 -8.41 -22.78
CA ASP A 570 -19.63 -7.16 -23.19
C ASP A 570 -18.54 -6.63 -22.23
N ILE A 571 -18.32 -7.29 -21.09
CA ILE A 571 -17.14 -6.99 -20.25
C ILE A 571 -15.83 -7.33 -20.99
N ARG A 572 -15.87 -8.23 -21.98
CA ARG A 572 -14.70 -8.59 -22.80
C ARG A 572 -14.35 -7.54 -23.86
N GLU A 573 -15.33 -6.80 -24.37
CA GLU A 573 -15.11 -5.82 -25.45
C GLU A 573 -14.77 -4.43 -24.90
N ALA A 574 -15.29 -4.05 -23.73
CA ALA A 574 -14.85 -2.83 -23.02
C ALA A 574 -13.43 -2.92 -22.43
N ALA A 575 -12.86 -4.13 -22.41
CA ALA A 575 -11.50 -4.41 -21.94
C ALA A 575 -10.45 -4.53 -23.08
N GLN A 576 -10.86 -4.35 -24.35
CA GLN A 576 -9.97 -4.06 -25.49
C GLN A 576 -9.87 -2.56 -25.70
#